data_AF-A0A962EE98-F1
#
_entry.id   AF-A0A962EE98-F1
#
_cell.length_a   1.000
_cell.length_b   1.000
_cell.length_c   1.000
_cell.angle_alpha   90.00
_cell.angle_beta   90.00
_cell.angle_gamma   90.00
#
_symmetry.space_group_name_H-M   'P 1'
#
loop_
_entity.id
_entity.type
_entity.pdbx_description
1 polymer ?
#
loop_
_entity_poly.entity_id
_entity_poly.type
_entity_poly.pdbx_seq_one_letter_code
_entity_poly.pdbx_strand_id
1 'polypeptide(L)'
;MTSRDPKLFLNRELSLLAFHRRVLEQAQDTRLPLLERLRFLCISCTNLDEFFEVRVATIRHQLNFFGSQPWPDGRTPTEILGEIREQVQTLMRGQYHTWNAELKPALTAVGVRFLPREEWNARQRRWLHHFFNDELMPVLSPLGLDPAHPFPRILNKSLNVAVALKGKDAFGREADLALVRAPRSLPRLVRLPKEVS
;
A
#
# COMPACT_ATOMS: atom_id res chain seq x y z
N MET A 1 23.55 -41.70 -3.32
CA MET A 1 22.67 -40.52 -3.20
C MET A 1 23.53 -39.35 -2.76
N THR A 2 23.92 -38.47 -3.68
CA THR A 2 24.69 -37.27 -3.35
C THR A 2 23.79 -36.32 -2.58
N SER A 3 23.96 -36.26 -1.26
CA SER A 3 23.41 -35.18 -0.45
C SER A 3 23.94 -33.87 -1.02
N ARG A 4 23.07 -33.08 -1.68
CA ARG A 4 23.47 -31.78 -2.22
C ARG A 4 23.55 -30.81 -1.03
N ASP A 5 24.71 -30.18 -0.84
CA ASP A 5 24.92 -29.20 0.24
C ASP A 5 23.90 -28.05 0.11
N PRO A 6 23.02 -27.82 1.10
CA PRO A 6 22.03 -26.74 1.08
C PRO A 6 22.64 -25.35 0.85
N LYS A 7 23.91 -25.13 1.22
CA LYS A 7 24.63 -23.86 1.02
C LYS A 7 24.86 -23.50 -0.45
N LEU A 8 24.72 -24.47 -1.36
CA LEU A 8 24.86 -24.26 -2.81
C LEU A 8 23.59 -23.69 -3.46
N PHE A 9 22.48 -23.58 -2.70
CA PHE A 9 21.21 -23.09 -3.21
C PHE A 9 20.87 -21.72 -2.66
N LEU A 10 20.40 -20.84 -3.54
CA LEU A 10 19.74 -19.60 -3.16
C LEU A 10 18.25 -19.84 -3.06
N ASN A 11 17.63 -19.28 -2.01
CA ASN A 11 16.19 -19.29 -1.90
C ASN A 11 15.57 -18.41 -2.98
N ARG A 12 14.62 -18.96 -3.75
CA ARG A 12 13.95 -18.25 -4.84
C ARG A 12 13.23 -16.99 -4.37
N GLU A 13 12.53 -17.07 -3.24
CA GLU A 13 11.66 -15.99 -2.75
C GLU A 13 12.48 -14.84 -2.18
N LEU A 14 13.54 -15.16 -1.45
CA LEU A 14 14.50 -14.16 -0.97
C LEU A 14 15.29 -13.53 -2.13
N SER A 15 15.62 -14.31 -3.17
CA SER A 15 16.26 -13.78 -4.38
C SER A 15 15.34 -12.81 -5.12
N LEU A 16 14.03 -13.07 -5.15
CA LEU A 16 13.05 -12.18 -5.75
C LEU A 16 12.90 -10.87 -4.95
N LEU A 17 12.92 -10.94 -3.62
CA LEU A 17 12.97 -9.74 -2.77
C LEU A 17 14.26 -8.92 -2.98
N ALA A 18 15.41 -9.58 -3.17
CA ALA A 18 16.65 -8.90 -3.52
C ALA A 18 16.53 -8.17 -4.87
N PHE A 19 15.83 -8.75 -5.85
CA PHE A 19 15.49 -8.06 -7.09
C PHE A 19 14.57 -6.84 -6.84
N HIS A 20 13.52 -6.96 -6.02
CA HIS A 20 12.65 -5.82 -5.69
C HIS A 20 13.40 -4.68 -4.99
N ARG A 21 14.41 -5.00 -4.17
CA ARG A 21 15.32 -4.02 -3.58
C ARG A 21 16.10 -3.26 -4.65
N ARG A 22 16.63 -3.94 -5.68
CA ARG A 22 17.32 -3.27 -6.80
C ARG A 22 16.40 -2.34 -7.60
N VAL A 23 15.12 -2.67 -7.71
CA VAL A 23 14.13 -1.76 -8.31
C VAL A 23 13.94 -0.51 -7.46
N LEU A 24 13.90 -0.63 -6.13
CA LEU A 24 13.88 0.53 -5.23
C LEU A 24 15.17 1.36 -5.34
N GLU A 25 16.33 0.72 -5.51
CA GLU A 25 17.61 1.42 -5.71
C GLU A 25 17.58 2.32 -6.97
N GLN A 26 16.82 1.96 -8.01
CA GLN A 26 16.59 2.86 -9.16
C GLN A 26 15.79 4.11 -8.77
N ALA A 27 14.83 4.01 -7.86
CA ALA A 27 14.11 5.19 -7.34
C ALA A 27 15.02 6.12 -6.50
N GLN A 28 16.08 5.57 -5.93
CA GLN A 28 17.06 6.27 -5.09
C GLN A 28 18.22 6.87 -5.91
N ASP A 29 18.40 6.45 -7.16
CA ASP A 29 19.48 6.93 -8.01
C ASP A 29 19.21 8.36 -8.51
N THR A 30 19.96 9.33 -7.98
CA THR A 30 19.85 10.74 -8.32
C THR A 30 20.35 11.08 -9.73
N ARG A 31 21.00 10.14 -10.42
CA ARG A 31 21.40 10.29 -11.84
C ARG A 31 20.21 10.14 -12.79
N LEU A 32 19.12 9.52 -12.33
CA LEU A 32 17.91 9.35 -13.12
C LEU A 32 16.99 10.58 -13.03
N PRO A 33 16.24 10.91 -14.10
CA PRO A 33 15.23 11.96 -14.05
C PRO A 33 14.22 11.75 -12.92
N LEU A 34 13.78 12.83 -12.29
CA LEU A 34 12.93 12.79 -11.10
C LEU A 34 11.63 11.96 -11.30
N LEU A 35 10.98 12.10 -12.45
CA LEU A 35 9.76 11.35 -12.75
C LEU A 35 10.04 9.87 -13.03
N GLU A 36 11.20 9.51 -13.57
CA GLU A 36 11.61 8.11 -13.72
C GLU A 36 11.88 7.48 -12.36
N ARG A 37 12.50 8.21 -11.43
CA ARG A 37 12.67 7.76 -10.04
C ARG A 37 11.32 7.51 -9.36
N LEU A 38 10.36 8.43 -9.52
CA LEU A 38 8.99 8.25 -9.03
C LEU A 38 8.33 7.01 -9.64
N ARG A 39 8.54 6.77 -10.95
CA ARG A 39 8.03 5.58 -11.62
C ARG A 39 8.61 4.30 -11.03
N PHE A 40 9.92 4.24 -10.79
CA PHE A 40 10.56 3.09 -10.14
C PHE A 40 10.04 2.85 -8.73
N LEU A 41 9.75 3.90 -7.95
CA LEU A 41 9.11 3.75 -6.66
C LEU A 41 7.73 3.10 -6.80
N CYS A 42 6.90 3.54 -7.75
CA CYS A 42 5.59 2.93 -8.02
C CYS A 42 5.70 1.46 -8.47
N ILE A 43 6.70 1.13 -9.31
CA ILE A 43 6.96 -0.25 -9.73
C ILE A 43 7.37 -1.10 -8.52
N SER A 44 8.24 -0.59 -7.64
CA SER A 44 8.64 -1.29 -6.42
C SER A 44 7.42 -1.63 -5.53
N CYS A 45 6.46 -0.71 -5.38
CA CYS A 45 5.22 -0.99 -4.65
C CYS A 45 4.35 -2.05 -5.35
N THR A 46 4.21 -1.96 -6.68
CA THR A 46 3.39 -2.91 -7.47
C THR A 46 3.98 -4.33 -7.42
N ASN A 47 5.30 -4.45 -7.53
CA ASN A 47 5.99 -5.74 -7.42
C ASN A 47 5.80 -6.36 -6.03
N LEU A 48 5.79 -5.54 -4.98
CA LEU A 48 5.54 -6.01 -3.62
C LEU A 48 4.10 -6.52 -3.45
N ASP A 49 3.11 -5.82 -4.03
CA ASP A 49 1.72 -6.31 -4.03
C ASP A 49 1.61 -7.69 -4.69
N GLU A 50 2.20 -7.86 -5.88
CA GLU A 50 2.19 -9.15 -6.60
C GLU A 50 2.92 -10.24 -5.82
N PHE A 51 4.03 -9.90 -5.16
CA PHE A 51 4.77 -10.83 -4.30
C PHE A 51 3.88 -11.41 -3.19
N PHE A 52 3.06 -10.58 -2.56
CA PHE A 52 2.13 -11.05 -1.52
C PHE A 52 0.97 -11.87 -2.11
N GLU A 53 0.39 -11.39 -3.21
CA GLU A 53 -0.76 -12.04 -3.86
C GLU A 53 -0.40 -13.43 -4.41
N VAL A 54 0.82 -13.61 -4.91
CA VAL A 54 1.24 -14.85 -5.58
C VAL A 54 2.20 -15.67 -4.71
N ARG A 55 3.34 -15.09 -4.33
CA ARG A 55 4.42 -15.85 -3.68
C ARG A 55 4.09 -16.18 -2.24
N VAL A 56 3.81 -15.17 -1.41
CA VAL A 56 3.50 -15.38 0.01
C VAL A 56 2.25 -16.26 0.16
N ALA A 57 1.23 -16.06 -0.67
CA ALA A 57 0.04 -16.91 -0.71
C ALA A 57 0.40 -18.39 -0.96
N THR A 58 1.30 -18.66 -1.91
CA THR A 58 1.77 -20.03 -2.21
C THR A 58 2.50 -20.67 -1.01
N ILE A 59 3.38 -19.93 -0.34
CA ILE A 59 4.12 -20.42 0.84
C ILE A 59 3.15 -20.74 1.99
N ARG A 60 2.17 -19.85 2.23
CA ARG A 60 1.14 -20.06 3.26
C ARG A 60 0.25 -21.25 2.94
N HIS A 61 -0.13 -21.42 1.67
CA HIS A 61 -0.86 -22.60 1.22
C HIS A 61 -0.04 -23.87 1.48
N GLN A 62 1.26 -23.86 1.15
CA GLN A 62 2.13 -25.00 1.42
C GLN A 62 2.17 -25.34 2.92
N LEU A 63 2.36 -24.34 3.77
CA LEU A 63 2.41 -24.53 5.22
C LEU A 63 1.11 -25.14 5.78
N ASN A 64 -0.05 -24.69 5.27
CA ASN A 64 -1.36 -25.13 5.74
C ASN A 64 -1.72 -26.57 5.32
N PHE A 65 -1.30 -27.01 4.13
CA PHE A 65 -1.74 -28.30 3.55
C PHE A 65 -0.66 -29.37 3.47
N PHE A 66 0.62 -28.99 3.42
CA PHE A 66 1.74 -29.91 3.21
C PHE A 66 2.78 -29.86 4.34
N GLY A 67 2.57 -29.02 5.35
CA GLY A 67 3.43 -28.90 6.52
C GLY A 67 4.72 -28.13 6.25
N SER A 68 5.65 -28.20 7.20
CA SER A 68 6.85 -27.34 7.27
C SER A 68 8.13 -28.09 6.88
N GLN A 69 8.11 -28.82 5.75
CA GLN A 69 9.30 -29.52 5.27
C GLN A 69 10.34 -28.52 4.72
N PRO A 70 11.64 -28.71 5.03
CA PRO A 70 12.71 -27.88 4.47
C PRO A 70 12.77 -27.94 2.94
N TRP A 71 13.04 -26.80 2.32
CA TRP A 71 13.32 -26.66 0.90
C TRP A 71 14.80 -27.00 0.57
N PRO A 72 15.21 -27.04 -0.71
CA PRO A 72 16.57 -27.43 -1.10
C PRO A 72 17.71 -26.59 -0.49
N ASP A 73 17.42 -25.36 -0.06
CA ASP A 73 18.36 -24.47 0.65
C ASP A 73 18.38 -24.71 2.17
N GLY A 74 17.67 -25.74 2.65
CA GLY A 74 17.65 -26.18 4.05
C GLY A 74 16.69 -25.41 4.95
N ARG A 75 16.03 -24.37 4.45
CA ARG A 75 15.08 -23.55 5.20
C ARG A 75 13.66 -24.07 5.10
N THR A 76 12.91 -23.96 6.19
CA THR A 76 11.50 -24.28 6.25
C THR A 76 10.63 -23.10 5.75
N PRO A 77 9.38 -23.36 5.30
CA PRO A 77 8.44 -22.30 4.95
C PRO A 77 8.24 -21.26 6.06
N THR A 78 8.26 -21.68 7.33
CA THR A 78 8.12 -20.79 8.49
C THR A 78 9.31 -19.84 8.63
N GLU A 79 10.54 -20.36 8.50
CA GLU A 79 11.77 -19.55 8.52
C GLU A 79 11.78 -18.55 7.35
N ILE A 80 11.40 -19.02 6.15
CA ILE A 80 11.30 -18.15 4.96
C ILE A 80 10.28 -17.03 5.15
N LEU A 81 9.11 -17.29 5.73
CA LEU A 81 8.12 -16.25 6.02
C LEU A 81 8.65 -15.23 7.05
N GLY A 82 9.46 -15.68 8.02
CA GLY A 82 10.18 -14.82 8.95
C GLY A 82 11.17 -13.88 8.24
N GLU A 83 12.07 -14.45 7.42
CA GLU A 83 13.05 -13.69 6.65
C GLU A 83 12.39 -12.72 5.64
N ILE A 84 11.32 -13.17 4.97
CA ILE A 84 10.50 -12.32 4.09
C ILE A 84 9.97 -11.11 4.85
N ARG A 85 9.44 -11.30 6.06
CA ARG A 85 8.89 -10.20 6.86
C ARG A 85 9.95 -9.13 7.14
N GLU A 86 11.14 -9.54 7.57
CA GLU A 86 12.24 -8.61 7.88
C GLU A 86 12.71 -7.83 6.64
N GLN A 87 12.88 -8.52 5.51
CA GLN A 87 13.30 -7.89 4.26
C GLN A 87 12.23 -6.95 3.71
N VAL A 88 10.96 -7.34 3.76
CA VAL A 88 9.84 -6.50 3.34
C VAL A 88 9.72 -5.26 4.21
N GLN A 89 9.84 -5.37 5.54
CA GLN A 89 9.83 -4.21 6.44
C GLN A 89 10.98 -3.24 6.13
N THR A 90 12.14 -3.75 5.75
CA THR A 90 13.28 -2.94 5.33
C THR A 90 13.01 -2.25 4.00
N LEU A 91 12.48 -2.97 3.02
CA LEU A 91 12.10 -2.44 1.71
C LEU A 91 11.04 -1.33 1.83
N MET A 92 9.99 -1.57 2.61
CA MET A 92 8.92 -0.59 2.85
C MET A 92 9.44 0.67 3.54
N ARG A 93 10.31 0.53 4.56
CA ARG A 93 10.96 1.70 5.18
C ARG A 93 11.75 2.51 4.15
N GLY A 94 12.47 1.84 3.26
CA GLY A 94 13.14 2.48 2.12
C GLY A 94 12.17 3.22 1.19
N GLN A 95 11.06 2.59 0.79
CA GLN A 95 10.03 3.22 -0.05
C GLN A 95 9.46 4.49 0.60
N TYR A 96 9.12 4.43 1.89
CA TYR A 96 8.61 5.60 2.62
C TYR A 96 9.65 6.70 2.78
N HIS A 97 10.91 6.34 3.04
CA HIS A 97 11.99 7.31 3.13
C HIS A 97 12.20 8.02 1.78
N THR A 98 12.35 7.25 0.70
CA THR A 98 12.55 7.79 -0.64
C THR A 98 11.38 8.67 -1.09
N TRP A 99 10.13 8.31 -0.77
CA TRP A 99 9.00 9.18 -1.02
C TRP A 99 9.05 10.48 -0.20
N ASN A 100 9.13 10.37 1.12
CA ASN A 100 8.90 11.52 2.02
C ASN A 100 10.10 12.46 2.13
N ALA A 101 11.32 11.91 2.12
CA ALA A 101 12.55 12.67 2.36
C ALA A 101 13.24 13.11 1.07
N GLU A 102 12.99 12.44 -0.06
CA GLU A 102 13.69 12.74 -1.33
C GLU A 102 12.75 13.20 -2.43
N LEU A 103 11.83 12.33 -2.88
CA LEU A 103 11.03 12.58 -4.09
C LEU A 103 9.98 13.67 -3.88
N LYS A 104 9.21 13.64 -2.79
CA LYS A 104 8.18 14.65 -2.52
C LYS A 104 8.78 16.06 -2.36
N PRO A 105 9.89 16.27 -1.62
CA PRO A 105 10.58 17.56 -1.60
C PRO A 105 11.12 17.98 -2.97
N ALA A 106 11.76 17.08 -3.72
CA ALA A 106 12.30 17.40 -5.05
C ALA A 106 11.19 17.78 -6.05
N LEU A 107 10.04 17.10 -6.01
CA LEU A 107 8.85 17.44 -6.80
C LEU A 107 8.33 18.83 -6.44
N THR A 108 8.29 19.13 -5.14
CA THR A 108 7.87 20.45 -4.64
C THR A 108 8.78 21.57 -5.15
N ALA A 109 10.10 21.35 -5.18
CA ALA A 109 11.08 22.32 -5.67
C ALA A 109 10.91 22.66 -7.16
N VAL A 110 10.38 21.74 -7.97
CA VAL A 110 10.06 21.97 -9.39
C VAL A 110 8.59 22.35 -9.63
N GLY A 111 7.85 22.68 -8.56
CA GLY A 111 6.47 23.18 -8.64
C GLY A 111 5.38 22.10 -8.61
N VAL A 112 5.72 20.81 -8.44
CA VAL A 112 4.75 19.72 -8.29
C VAL A 112 4.49 19.48 -6.80
N ARG A 113 3.38 20.02 -6.29
CA ARG A 113 3.06 20.00 -4.85
C ARG A 113 1.92 19.03 -4.53
N PHE A 114 2.13 18.24 -3.47
CA PHE A 114 1.08 17.44 -2.84
C PHE A 114 0.68 18.13 -1.54
N LEU A 115 -0.44 18.86 -1.58
CA LEU A 115 -0.86 19.72 -0.48
C LEU A 115 -1.52 18.90 0.64
N PRO A 116 -0.91 18.83 1.84
CA PRO A 116 -1.59 18.27 3.01
C PRO A 116 -2.70 19.22 3.48
N ARG A 117 -3.64 18.69 4.27
CA ARG A 117 -4.83 19.43 4.71
C ARG A 117 -4.49 20.72 5.45
N GLU A 118 -3.39 20.69 6.20
CA GLU A 118 -2.89 21.78 7.03
C GLU A 118 -2.39 22.97 6.22
N GLU A 119 -2.03 22.76 4.94
CA GLU A 119 -1.53 23.80 4.04
C GLU A 119 -2.63 24.47 3.19
N TRP A 120 -3.89 24.01 3.29
CA TRP A 120 -4.96 24.54 2.45
C TRP A 120 -5.32 25.98 2.81
N ASN A 121 -5.28 26.87 1.82
CA ASN A 121 -5.77 28.24 1.99
C ASN A 121 -7.31 28.30 1.92
N ALA A 122 -7.89 29.46 2.27
CA ALA A 122 -9.34 29.64 2.30
C ALA A 122 -10.03 29.40 0.95
N ARG A 123 -9.36 29.72 -0.17
CA ARG A 123 -9.90 29.54 -1.53
C ARG A 123 -9.91 28.06 -1.92
N GLN A 124 -8.81 27.35 -1.66
CA GLN A 124 -8.67 25.91 -1.86
C GLN A 124 -9.69 25.13 -1.03
N ARG A 125 -9.86 25.49 0.24
CA ARG A 125 -10.85 24.86 1.13
C ARG A 125 -12.27 25.01 0.61
N ARG A 126 -12.66 26.20 0.12
CA ARG A 126 -13.99 26.42 -0.47
C ARG A 126 -14.21 25.57 -1.72
N TRP A 127 -13.20 25.48 -2.58
CA TRP A 127 -13.27 24.67 -3.79
C TRP A 127 -13.35 23.17 -3.47
N LEU A 128 -12.49 22.67 -2.58
CA LEU A 128 -12.49 21.28 -2.12
C LEU A 128 -13.80 20.89 -1.43
N HIS A 129 -14.44 21.82 -0.72
CA HIS A 129 -15.75 21.60 -0.13
C HIS A 129 -16.86 21.43 -1.18
N HIS A 130 -16.84 22.24 -2.25
CA HIS A 130 -17.76 22.03 -3.38
C HIS A 130 -17.48 20.71 -4.08
N PHE A 131 -16.21 20.44 -4.43
CA PHE A 131 -15.82 19.16 -5.00
C PHE A 131 -16.25 17.97 -4.13
N PHE A 132 -16.12 18.08 -2.80
CA PHE A 132 -16.58 17.05 -1.89
C PHE A 132 -18.10 16.83 -2.01
N ASN A 133 -18.91 17.88 -1.94
CA ASN A 133 -20.38 17.74 -1.94
C ASN A 133 -20.94 17.33 -3.30
N ASP A 134 -20.37 17.87 -4.38
CA ASP A 134 -20.94 17.75 -5.72
C ASP A 134 -20.41 16.52 -6.45
N GLU A 135 -19.16 16.11 -6.21
CA GLU A 135 -18.50 15.01 -6.94
C GLU A 135 -18.24 13.80 -6.05
N LEU A 136 -17.69 13.98 -4.83
CA LEU A 136 -17.24 12.86 -4.00
C LEU A 136 -18.38 12.23 -3.17
N MET A 137 -19.12 13.04 -2.42
CA MET A 137 -20.17 12.58 -1.50
C MET A 137 -21.25 11.74 -2.18
N PRO A 138 -21.74 12.06 -3.40
CA PRO A 138 -22.77 11.26 -4.07
C PRO A 138 -22.32 9.85 -4.43
N VAL A 139 -21.01 9.62 -4.57
CA VAL A 139 -20.42 8.30 -4.91
C VAL A 139 -19.83 7.58 -3.69
N LEU A 140 -19.91 8.17 -2.50
CA LEU A 140 -19.54 7.50 -1.26
C LEU A 140 -20.70 6.65 -0.76
N SER A 141 -20.39 5.43 -0.34
CA SER A 141 -21.33 4.54 0.34
C SER A 141 -20.71 4.05 1.64
N PRO A 142 -20.82 4.84 2.73
CA PRO A 142 -20.38 4.41 4.05
C PRO A 142 -21.17 3.17 4.49
N LEU A 143 -20.48 2.19 5.05
CA LEU A 143 -21.09 0.99 5.61
C LEU A 143 -20.89 0.97 7.12
N GLY A 144 -21.98 1.08 7.88
CA GLY A 144 -21.95 0.87 9.32
C GLY A 144 -21.57 -0.59 9.62
N LEU A 145 -20.66 -0.77 10.57
CA LEU A 145 -20.28 -2.07 11.09
C LEU A 145 -20.98 -2.27 12.43
N ASP A 146 -21.77 -3.33 12.52
CA ASP A 146 -22.38 -3.76 13.77
C ASP A 146 -22.06 -5.25 14.03
N PRO A 147 -22.10 -5.72 15.29
CA PRO A 147 -21.84 -7.12 15.60
C PRO A 147 -22.91 -8.10 15.10
N ALA A 148 -24.10 -7.60 14.72
CA ALA A 148 -25.25 -8.42 14.33
C ALA A 148 -25.19 -8.86 12.86
N HIS A 149 -24.37 -8.22 12.04
CA HIS A 149 -24.18 -8.54 10.63
C HIS A 149 -22.76 -9.05 10.32
N PRO A 150 -22.59 -9.91 9.31
CA PRO A 150 -21.27 -10.37 8.91
C PRO A 150 -20.41 -9.22 8.40
N PHE A 151 -19.10 -9.31 8.67
CA PHE A 151 -18.14 -8.32 8.19
C PHE A 151 -18.17 -8.23 6.65
N PRO A 152 -18.20 -7.02 6.08
CA PRO A 152 -18.32 -6.84 4.64
C PRO A 152 -17.14 -7.41 3.87
N ARG A 153 -17.43 -7.90 2.65
CA ARG A 153 -16.38 -8.32 1.73
C ARG A 153 -15.56 -7.11 1.27
N ILE A 154 -14.29 -7.08 1.67
CA ILE A 154 -13.34 -6.08 1.20
C ILE A 154 -12.81 -6.51 -0.17
N LEU A 155 -12.83 -5.60 -1.13
CA LEU A 155 -12.26 -5.84 -2.46
C LEU A 155 -10.75 -5.73 -2.37
N ASN A 156 -10.05 -6.62 -3.09
CA ASN A 156 -8.60 -6.55 -3.17
C ASN A 156 -8.14 -5.21 -3.77
N LYS A 157 -7.04 -4.66 -3.22
CA LYS A 157 -6.45 -3.36 -3.62
C LYS A 157 -7.45 -2.20 -3.60
N SER A 158 -8.49 -2.25 -2.75
CA SER A 158 -9.36 -1.09 -2.50
C SER A 158 -8.89 -0.35 -1.26
N LEU A 159 -8.76 0.98 -1.34
CA LEU A 159 -8.55 1.81 -0.17
C LEU A 159 -9.86 1.94 0.60
N ASN A 160 -9.87 1.53 1.87
CA ASN A 160 -11.00 1.75 2.76
C ASN A 160 -10.50 2.44 4.03
N VAL A 161 -11.31 3.36 4.54
CA VAL A 161 -11.07 4.09 5.77
C VAL A 161 -12.02 3.57 6.82
N ALA A 162 -11.48 3.00 7.90
CA ALA A 162 -12.25 2.66 9.08
C ALA A 162 -12.40 3.92 9.95
N VAL A 163 -13.63 4.30 10.24
CA VAL A 163 -14.00 5.52 10.96
C VAL A 163 -14.68 5.12 12.25
N ALA A 164 -14.07 5.46 13.39
CA ALA A 164 -14.72 5.33 14.69
C ALA A 164 -15.85 6.36 14.78
N LEU A 165 -17.03 5.89 15.16
CA LEU A 165 -18.23 6.69 15.32
C LEU A 165 -18.59 6.79 16.81
N LYS A 166 -19.33 7.83 17.17
CA LYS A 166 -19.88 7.99 18.52
C LYS A 166 -21.31 8.50 18.40
N GLY A 167 -22.21 7.87 19.14
CA GLY A 167 -23.62 8.24 19.19
C GLY A 167 -24.53 7.10 18.74
N LYS A 168 -25.78 7.45 18.48
CA LYS A 168 -26.80 6.51 18.01
C LYS A 168 -27.12 6.77 16.55
N ASP A 169 -27.32 5.72 15.77
CA ASP A 169 -27.83 5.83 14.41
C ASP A 169 -29.30 6.31 14.40
N ALA A 170 -29.86 6.51 13.21
CA ALA A 170 -31.27 6.92 13.05
C ALA A 170 -32.29 5.92 13.65
N PHE A 171 -31.84 4.71 14.01
CA PHE A 171 -32.63 3.64 14.61
C PHE A 171 -32.32 3.43 16.10
N GLY A 172 -31.54 4.32 16.71
CA GLY A 172 -31.21 4.26 18.15
C GLY A 172 -30.14 3.25 18.53
N ARG A 173 -29.48 2.61 17.56
CA ARG A 173 -28.41 1.63 17.80
C ARG A 173 -27.08 2.34 17.97
N GLU A 174 -26.24 1.80 18.86
CA GLU A 174 -24.85 2.26 18.94
C GLU A 174 -24.11 1.79 17.70
N ALA A 175 -23.60 2.75 16.94
CA ALA A 175 -22.74 2.50 15.80
C ALA A 175 -21.35 2.98 16.19
N ASP A 176 -20.45 2.04 16.44
CA ASP A 176 -19.09 2.36 16.93
C ASP A 176 -18.08 2.49 15.79
N LEU A 177 -18.40 1.92 14.62
CA LEU A 177 -17.47 1.84 13.50
C LEU A 177 -18.21 1.91 12.16
N ALA A 178 -17.65 2.65 11.21
CA ALA A 178 -18.06 2.62 9.82
C ALA A 178 -16.87 2.40 8.90
N LEU A 179 -17.13 1.79 7.75
CA LEU A 179 -16.17 1.63 6.69
C LEU A 179 -16.55 2.55 5.53
N VAL A 180 -15.65 3.46 5.17
CA VAL A 180 -15.80 4.33 3.99
C VAL A 180 -14.85 3.83 2.91
N ARG A 181 -15.40 3.34 1.80
CA ARG A 181 -14.59 2.95 0.64
C ARG A 181 -14.24 4.18 -0.19
N ALA A 182 -12.98 4.32 -0.56
CA ALA A 182 -12.58 5.29 -1.56
C ALA A 182 -13.13 4.88 -2.94
N PRO A 183 -13.87 5.76 -3.63
CA PRO A 183 -14.49 5.42 -4.90
C PRO A 183 -13.43 5.24 -5.99
N ARG A 184 -13.63 4.23 -6.85
CA ARG A 184 -12.76 3.99 -8.01
C ARG A 184 -13.18 4.77 -9.25
N SER A 185 -14.39 5.35 -9.23
CA SER A 185 -14.92 6.20 -10.31
C SER A 185 -14.21 7.55 -10.40
N LEU A 186 -13.57 8.00 -9.32
CA LEU A 186 -12.85 9.27 -9.25
C LEU A 186 -11.33 9.05 -9.24
N PRO A 187 -10.56 10.01 -9.79
CA PRO A 187 -9.11 9.93 -9.78
C PRO A 187 -8.58 9.99 -8.34
N ARG A 188 -7.58 9.15 -8.04
CA ARG A 188 -6.91 9.13 -6.72
C ARG A 188 -6.19 10.44 -6.39
N LEU A 189 -5.77 11.17 -7.43
CA LEU A 189 -5.16 12.49 -7.31
C LEU A 189 -6.10 13.51 -7.97
N VAL A 190 -6.59 14.45 -7.17
CA VAL A 190 -7.42 15.55 -7.66
C VAL A 190 -6.53 16.77 -7.88
N ARG A 191 -6.39 17.18 -9.13
CA ARG A 191 -5.64 18.39 -9.48
C ARG A 191 -6.50 19.61 -9.14
N LEU A 192 -5.94 20.53 -8.37
CA LEU A 192 -6.57 21.83 -8.13
C LEU A 192 -6.61 22.65 -9.43
N PRO A 193 -7.73 23.33 -9.73
CA PRO A 193 -7.79 24.29 -10.83
C PRO A 193 -6.77 25.43 -10.67
N LYS A 194 -6.30 25.99 -11.79
CA LYS A 194 -5.28 27.06 -11.78
C LYS A 194 -5.73 28.28 -10.98
N GLU A 195 -7.03 28.53 -10.97
CA GLU A 195 -7.65 29.64 -10.27
C GLU A 195 -7.41 29.53 -8.77
N VAL A 196 -7.40 28.32 -8.20
CA VAL A 196 -7.25 28.08 -6.75
C VAL A 196 -5.89 27.50 -6.37
N SER A 197 -5.00 27.29 -7.35
CA SER A 197 -3.65 26.74 -7.17
C SER A 197 -2.70 27.72 -6.52
#